data_AF-A0A7K2IXX1-F1
#
_entry.id   AF-A0A7K2IXX1-F1
#
_cell.length_a   1.000
_cell.length_b   1.000
_cell.length_c   1.000
_cell.angle_alpha   90.00
_cell.angle_beta   90.00
_cell.angle_gamma   90.00
#
_symmetry.space_group_name_H-M   'P 1'
#
loop_
_entity.id
_entity.type
_entity.pdbx_description
1 polymer ?
#
loop_
_entity_poly.entity_id
_entity_poly.type
_entity_poly.pdbx_seq_one_letter_code
_entity_poly.pdbx_strand_id
1 'polypeptide(L)' 'MPNEPLSWHKSTYSSGGQNCVEVSEGPTTHLRDTQNRALAELNLPAHEWAAFLTTLIR' A
#
# COMPACT_ATOMS: atom_id res chain seq x y z
N MET A 1 0.01 -7.08 -19.11
CA MET A 1 0.95 -6.15 -19.76
C MET A 1 1.92 -5.69 -18.67
N PRO A 2 3.25 -5.81 -18.81
CA PRO A 2 4.12 -5.80 -17.63
C PRO A 2 4.49 -4.42 -17.07
N ASN A 3 3.93 -3.33 -17.60
CA ASN A 3 4.40 -1.97 -17.29
C ASN A 3 3.25 -0.96 -17.09
N GLU A 4 2.12 -1.38 -16.54
CA GLU A 4 1.10 -0.40 -16.14
C GLU A 4 1.66 0.42 -14.96
N PRO A 5 1.68 1.76 -15.04
CA PRO A 5 2.20 2.59 -13.96
C PRO A 5 1.37 2.36 -12.69
N LEU A 6 2.05 1.97 -11.61
CA LEU A 6 1.42 1.80 -10.30
C LEU A 6 0.72 3.11 -9.90
N SER A 7 -0.60 3.02 -9.71
CA SER A 7 -1.41 4.14 -9.26
C SER A 7 -1.30 4.24 -7.74
N TRP A 8 -0.30 4.98 -7.27
CA TRP A 8 -0.04 5.21 -5.85
C TRP A 8 -0.97 6.26 -5.26
N HIS A 9 -1.52 5.99 -4.09
CA HIS A 9 -2.16 7.00 -3.27
C HIS A 9 -1.80 6.90 -1.79
N LYS A 10 -1.81 8.03 -1.12
CA LYS A 10 -1.51 8.13 0.32
C LYS A 10 -2.73 7.71 1.13
N SER A 11 -2.50 6.92 2.19
CA SER A 11 -3.56 6.52 3.11
C SER A 11 -4.23 7.74 3.76
N THR A 12 -5.55 7.68 3.92
CA THR A 12 -6.36 8.72 4.56
C THR A 12 -6.04 8.88 6.05
N TYR A 13 -5.45 7.86 6.68
CA TYR A 13 -4.98 7.89 8.07
C TYR A 13 -3.67 8.67 8.25
N SER A 14 -3.03 9.10 7.17
CA SER A 14 -1.75 9.81 7.20
C SER A 14 -1.89 11.35 7.23
N SER A 15 -3.03 11.86 7.69
CA SER A 15 -3.35 13.30 7.77
C SER A 15 -2.61 14.02 8.91
N GLY A 16 -2.23 13.30 9.98
CA GLY A 16 -1.57 13.86 11.18
C GLY A 16 -0.05 14.05 11.09
N GLY A 17 0.55 13.98 9.89
CA GLY A 17 1.98 14.22 9.69
C GLY A 17 2.93 13.11 10.16
N GLN A 18 2.42 11.97 10.65
CA GLN A 18 3.19 10.80 11.07
C GLN A 18 2.60 9.53 10.44
N ASN A 19 3.40 8.46 10.31
CA ASN A 19 2.96 7.15 9.77
C ASN A 19 2.42 7.20 8.33
N CYS A 20 3.13 7.90 7.45
CA CYS A 20 2.69 8.10 6.07
C CYS A 20 2.97 6.86 5.20
N VAL A 21 1.91 6.15 4.80
CA VAL A 21 1.99 4.99 3.91
C VAL A 21 1.32 5.33 2.58
N GLU A 22 1.96 4.93 1.49
CA GLU A 22 1.31 4.87 0.17
C GLU A 22 1.00 3.42 -0.18
N VAL A 23 -0.13 3.24 -0.84
CA VAL A 23 -0.56 1.95 -1.37
C VAL A 23 -0.92 2.11 -2.84
N SER A 24 -0.69 1.05 -3.61
CA SER A 24 -1.21 0.89 -4.96
C SER A 24 -1.87 -0.48 -5.05
N GLU A 25 -3.19 -0.49 -5.11
CA GLU A 25 -3.99 -1.70 -5.27
C GLU A 25 -4.00 -2.18 -6.73
N GLY A 26 -3.91 -3.49 -6.90
CA GLY A 26 -3.93 -4.18 -8.18
C GLY A 26 -3.92 -5.70 -7.95
N PRO A 27 -3.61 -6.52 -8.98
CA PRO A 27 -3.41 -7.96 -8.78
C PRO A 27 -2.37 -8.29 -7.70
N THR A 28 -1.37 -7.41 -7.59
CA THR A 28 -0.44 -7.30 -6.46
C THR A 28 -0.68 -5.94 -5.81
N THR A 29 -0.88 -5.92 -4.50
CA THR A 29 -0.92 -4.70 -3.71
C THR A 29 0.51 -4.32 -3.33
N HIS A 30 0.89 -3.09 -3.66
CA HIS A 30 2.18 -2.52 -3.32
C HIS A 30 2.03 -1.54 -2.16
N LEU A 31 2.88 -1.63 -1.15
CA LEU A 31 2.92 -0.73 -0.01
C LEU A 31 4.32 -0.19 0.19
N ARG A 32 4.42 1.10 0.53
CA ARG A 32 5.70 1.71 0.89
C ARG A 32 5.55 2.86 1.86
N ASP A 33 6.65 3.19 2.51
CA ASP A 33 6.75 4.40 3.31
C ASP A 33 6.82 5.65 2.42
N THR A 34 5.98 6.64 2.71
CA THR A 34 5.86 7.86 1.91
C THR A 34 7.14 8.71 1.98
N GLN A 35 7.85 8.66 3.10
CA GLN A 35 9.06 9.45 3.37
C GLN A 35 10.33 8.75 2.86
N ASN A 36 10.31 7.42 2.80
CA ASN A 36 11.45 6.58 2.46
C ASN A 36 11.17 5.73 1.21
N ARG A 37 10.66 6.36 0.14
CA ARG A 37 10.24 5.69 -1.11
C ARG A 37 11.32 4.86 -1.82
N ALA A 38 12.59 5.15 -1.54
CA ALA A 38 13.74 4.47 -2.14
C ALA A 38 14.21 3.23 -1.36
N LEU A 39 13.59 2.94 -0.21
CA LEU A 39 13.90 1.75 0.57
C LEU A 39 13.08 0.55 0.06
N ALA A 40 12.61 -0.30 0.97
CA ALA A 40 11.85 -1.49 0.62
C ALA A 40 10.37 -1.18 0.37
N GLU A 41 9.81 -1.91 -0.60
CA GLU A 41 8.37 -1.98 -0.86
C GLU A 41 7.88 -3.37 -0.42
N LEU A 42 6.72 -3.40 0.24
CA LEU A 42 6.03 -4.64 0.58
C LEU A 42 5.03 -4.96 -0.53
N ASN A 43 5.09 -6.17 -1.06
CA ASN A 43 4.25 -6.62 -2.17
C ASN A 43 3.48 -7.86 -1.76
N LEU A 44 2.16 -7.82 -1.89
CA LEU A 44 1.26 -8.89 -1.47
C LEU A 44 0.27 -9.20 -2.59
N PRO A 45 -0.14 -10.47 -2.80
CA PRO A 45 -1.29 -10.78 -3.63
C PRO A 45 -2.55 -10.06 -3.12
N ALA A 46 -3.42 -9.61 -4.03
CA ALA A 46 -4.64 -8.87 -3.68
C ALA A 46 -5.52 -9.59 -2.64
N HIS A 47 -5.59 -10.92 -2.70
CA HIS A 47 -6.43 -11.72 -1.78
C HIS A 47 -5.87 -11.76 -0.36
N GLU A 48 -4.54 -11.77 -0.19
CA GLU A 48 -3.91 -11.70 1.13
C GLU A 48 -4.07 -10.30 1.74
N TRP A 49 -3.96 -9.26 0.91
CA TRP A 49 -4.24 -7.89 1.34
C TRP A 49 -5.68 -7.72 1.84
N ALA A 50 -6.66 -8.26 1.09
CA ALA A 50 -8.06 -8.24 1.51
C ALA A 50 -8.29 -9.01 2.82
N ALA A 51 -7.70 -10.21 2.96
CA ALA A 51 -7.79 -11.00 4.19
C ALA A 51 -7.16 -10.28 5.38
N PHE A 52 -6.00 -9.64 5.18
CA PHE A 52 -5.35 -8.84 6.21
C PHE A 52 -6.27 -7.71 6.69
N LEU A 53 -6.86 -6.94 5.77
CA LEU A 53 -7.78 -5.86 6.13
C LEU A 53 -8.99 -6.37 6.90
N THR A 54 -9.63 -7.47 6.49
CA THR A 54 -10.80 -8.00 7.20
C THR A 54 -10.48 -8.53 8.59
N THR A 55 -9.26 -9.03 8.82
CA THR A 55 -8.83 -9.49 10.16
C THR A 55 -8.54 -8.34 11.13
N LEU A 56 -8.25 -7.15 10.63
CA LEU A 56 -7.90 -5.97 11.43
C LEU A 56 -9.07 -5.01 11.69
N ILE A 57 -10.23 -5.24 11.07
CA ILE A 57 -11.45 -4.48 11.39
C ILE A 57 -11.88 -4.88 12.80
N ARG A 58 -11.71 -3.96 13.75
CA ARG A 58 -12.26 -4.03 15.11
C ARG A 58 -13.28 -2.92 15.31
#